data_AF-A0A6G0X123-F1
#
_entry.id   AF-A0A6G0X123-F1
#
_cell.length_a   1.000
_cell.length_b   1.000
_cell.length_c   1.000
_cell.angle_alpha   90.00
_cell.angle_beta   90.00
_cell.angle_gamma   90.00
#
_symmetry.space_group_name_H-M   'P 1'
#
loop_
_entity.id
_entity.type
_entity.pdbx_description
1 polymer ?
#
loop_
_entity_poly.entity_id
_entity_poly.type
_entity_poly.pdbx_seq_one_letter_code
_entity_poly.pdbx_strand_id
1 'polypeptide(L)'
;MLSDVGKSERNSSRSASTGPKRPDYLFIVDSVCVFRGEEKAPGDSIETPRRELVDKLVWSYGDVPYLFGYTAVGYDVRLYALTHVDNVTKAIELAVYNLAHLEGRFRLLLAILNIVRLLRSLVRMCPDSAREPSQVVKCFPKEMFDEASKHLEAVYTVLKEYKIPNVDSLVHVDPNEAHFVFIPRGQARKPVNLEELFHALTNVLQALVKLHTVSWMHRDIRWSNVIMNHNDNTWFLIDFMDAAPSPQSSPSGNHLSKVEHAPEIFIDGGSHKTAVDIWSVGFLIGTCEDNVCQSWYDLGGKRSQFHRELMDADPSKRPTAAAALDRLGQLYQEYVEQQALPKETQDPRKKKQRHN
;
A
#
# COMPACT_ATOMS: atom_id res chain seq x y z
N MET A 1 21.03 -1.80 8.13
CA MET A 1 22.01 -2.45 7.24
C MET A 1 21.35 -3.18 6.08
N LEU A 2 20.52 -4.21 6.29
CA LEU A 2 19.71 -4.80 5.21
C LEU A 2 18.54 -3.90 4.77
N SER A 3 17.92 -3.20 5.73
CA SER A 3 16.84 -2.22 5.52
C SER A 3 17.21 -1.08 4.57
N ASP A 4 18.50 -0.76 4.47
CA ASP A 4 19.01 0.35 3.65
C ASP A 4 19.33 -0.13 2.22
N VAL A 5 19.26 -1.44 1.99
CA VAL A 5 19.51 -2.08 0.69
C VAL A 5 18.21 -2.48 0.00
N GLY A 6 17.23 -3.00 0.75
CA GLY A 6 15.96 -3.46 0.20
C GLY A 6 14.91 -3.76 1.27
N LYS A 7 13.72 -4.19 0.81
CA LYS A 7 12.57 -4.54 1.65
C LYS A 7 12.42 -6.06 1.73
N SER A 8 12.24 -6.59 2.94
CA SER A 8 11.90 -8.00 3.17
C SER A 8 10.39 -8.16 3.29
N GLU A 9 9.82 -9.11 2.56
CA GLU A 9 8.43 -9.52 2.72
C GLU A 9 8.34 -10.98 3.16
N ARG A 10 7.55 -11.25 4.19
CA ARG A 10 7.20 -12.58 4.68
C ARG A 10 5.70 -12.73 4.62
N ASN A 11 5.20 -13.82 4.06
CA ASN A 11 3.77 -14.19 4.07
C ASN A 11 2.80 -13.03 3.74
N SER A 12 3.19 -12.14 2.82
CA SER A 12 2.47 -10.92 2.43
C SER A 12 1.69 -11.16 1.12
N SER A 13 0.45 -10.68 1.04
CA SER A 13 -0.46 -10.88 -0.10
C SER A 13 -0.11 -10.06 -1.36
N ARG A 14 1.13 -9.57 -1.51
CA ARG A 14 1.57 -8.75 -2.65
C ARG A 14 2.44 -9.56 -3.63
N SER A 15 2.09 -9.51 -4.93
CA SER A 15 2.66 -10.42 -5.94
C SER A 15 3.94 -9.88 -6.58
N ALA A 16 5.08 -10.47 -6.23
CA ALA A 16 6.26 -10.59 -7.10
C ALA A 16 6.00 -11.71 -8.12
N SER A 17 6.65 -11.71 -9.29
CA SER A 17 6.52 -12.71 -10.38
C SER A 17 6.54 -14.17 -9.90
N THR A 18 5.38 -14.70 -9.54
CA THR A 18 5.19 -15.99 -8.87
C THR A 18 4.06 -16.75 -9.57
N GLY A 19 4.18 -18.08 -9.63
CA GLY A 19 3.10 -18.95 -10.09
C GLY A 19 1.90 -18.95 -9.12
N PRO A 20 0.92 -19.86 -9.27
CA PRO A 20 -0.29 -19.88 -8.45
C PRO A 20 -0.06 -20.11 -6.94
N LYS A 21 1.17 -20.45 -6.53
CA LYS A 21 1.60 -20.51 -5.13
C LYS A 21 2.83 -19.62 -4.94
N ARG A 22 2.87 -18.83 -3.87
CA ARG A 22 3.93 -17.85 -3.58
C ARG A 22 5.00 -18.41 -2.62
N PRO A 23 6.24 -17.90 -2.66
CA PRO A 23 7.28 -18.24 -1.70
C PRO A 23 7.02 -17.64 -0.32
N ASP A 24 7.59 -18.28 0.70
CA ASP A 24 7.44 -17.88 2.10
C ASP A 24 8.22 -16.60 2.44
N TYR A 25 9.29 -16.32 1.68
CA TYR A 25 10.13 -15.13 1.82
C TYR A 25 10.48 -14.48 0.49
N LEU A 26 10.46 -13.16 0.45
CA LEU A 26 10.93 -12.32 -0.65
C LEU A 26 11.83 -11.20 -0.12
N PHE A 27 12.84 -10.83 -0.91
CA PHE A 27 13.66 -9.65 -0.67
C PHE A 27 13.77 -8.83 -1.96
N ILE A 28 13.27 -7.61 -1.88
CA ILE A 28 13.04 -6.72 -3.01
C ILE A 28 14.00 -5.54 -2.93
N VAL A 29 14.73 -5.28 -4.01
CA VAL A 29 15.65 -4.15 -4.18
C VAL A 29 15.21 -3.37 -5.42
N ASP A 30 14.98 -2.06 -5.28
CA ASP A 30 14.43 -1.17 -6.33
C ASP A 30 13.26 -1.79 -7.12
N SER A 31 12.28 -2.34 -6.38
CA SER A 31 11.09 -3.00 -6.92
C SER A 31 11.33 -4.31 -7.70
N VAL A 32 12.53 -4.89 -7.63
CA VAL A 32 12.85 -6.21 -8.22
C VAL A 32 13.08 -7.23 -7.11
N CYS A 33 12.40 -8.37 -7.18
CA CYS A 33 12.66 -9.49 -6.26
C CYS A 33 13.93 -10.24 -6.67
N VAL A 34 15.04 -10.00 -5.98
CA VAL A 34 16.35 -10.61 -6.32
C VAL A 34 16.77 -11.76 -5.39
N PHE A 35 16.04 -11.97 -4.30
CA PHE A 35 16.29 -13.06 -3.36
C PHE A 35 14.97 -13.59 -2.78
N ARG A 36 14.78 -14.91 -2.78
CA ARG A 36 13.53 -15.57 -2.35
C ARG A 36 13.77 -16.82 -1.49
N GLY A 37 12.77 -17.23 -0.70
CA GLY A 37 12.92 -18.37 0.22
C GLY A 37 11.67 -19.24 0.36
N GLU A 38 11.90 -20.52 0.65
CA GLU A 38 10.87 -21.51 1.01
C GLU A 38 11.24 -22.18 2.33
N GLU A 39 10.29 -22.27 3.26
CA GLU A 39 10.47 -22.81 4.61
C GLU A 39 9.47 -23.95 4.84
N LYS A 40 9.92 -25.08 5.38
CA LYS A 40 9.06 -26.23 5.72
C LYS A 40 9.26 -26.70 7.14
N ALA A 41 8.27 -27.43 7.63
CA ALA A 41 8.27 -27.94 8.98
C ALA A 41 9.40 -28.98 9.17
N PRO A 42 9.97 -29.10 10.39
CA PRO A 42 10.91 -30.18 10.69
C PRO A 42 10.31 -31.55 10.35
N GLY A 43 11.07 -32.39 9.63
CA GLY A 43 10.63 -33.71 9.19
C GLY A 43 10.25 -33.79 7.71
N ASP A 44 10.06 -32.65 7.04
CA ASP A 44 9.89 -32.61 5.58
C ASP A 44 11.22 -32.87 4.84
N SER A 45 11.14 -33.31 3.58
CA SER A 45 12.32 -33.41 2.72
C SER A 45 12.75 -32.04 2.22
N ILE A 46 14.05 -31.75 2.25
CA ILE A 46 14.65 -30.51 1.70
C ILE A 46 14.43 -30.34 0.19
N GLU A 47 14.13 -31.44 -0.52
CA GLU A 47 13.78 -31.39 -1.95
C GLU A 47 12.41 -30.77 -2.20
N THR A 48 11.50 -30.82 -1.23
CA THR A 48 10.17 -30.19 -1.34
C THR A 48 10.27 -28.67 -1.45
N PRO A 49 10.87 -27.93 -0.49
CA PRO A 49 11.03 -26.48 -0.62
C PRO A 49 11.94 -26.12 -1.80
N ARG A 50 12.95 -26.94 -2.13
CA ARG A 50 13.81 -26.70 -3.31
C ARG A 50 13.02 -26.74 -4.61
N ARG A 51 12.12 -27.72 -4.77
CA ARG A 51 11.23 -27.82 -5.94
C ARG A 51 10.26 -26.66 -5.98
N GLU A 52 9.62 -26.34 -4.85
CA GLU A 52 8.72 -25.19 -4.74
C GLU A 52 9.41 -23.87 -5.10
N LEU A 53 10.68 -23.69 -4.69
CA LEU A 53 11.47 -22.49 -4.99
C LEU A 53 11.61 -22.25 -6.50
N VAL A 54 11.68 -23.34 -7.29
CA VAL A 54 11.78 -23.32 -8.76
C VAL A 54 10.40 -23.25 -9.40
N ASP A 55 9.47 -24.15 -9.03
CA ASP A 55 8.14 -24.27 -9.64
C ASP A 55 7.31 -22.99 -9.47
N LYS A 56 7.50 -22.29 -8.35
CA LYS A 56 6.82 -21.02 -8.06
C LYS A 56 7.51 -19.81 -8.70
N LEU A 57 8.63 -19.97 -9.39
CA LEU A 57 9.34 -18.86 -10.05
C LEU A 57 8.91 -18.74 -11.51
N VAL A 58 8.25 -17.62 -11.83
CA VAL A 58 8.08 -17.20 -13.23
C VAL A 58 9.28 -16.32 -13.58
N TRP A 59 10.05 -16.72 -14.58
CA TRP A 59 11.24 -15.97 -14.98
C TRP A 59 10.86 -14.74 -15.82
N SER A 60 10.92 -13.55 -15.22
CA SER A 60 10.70 -12.26 -15.90
C SER A 60 11.94 -11.35 -15.88
N TYR A 61 13.10 -11.92 -15.56
CA TYR A 61 14.36 -11.22 -15.23
C TYR A 61 15.30 -11.04 -16.42
N GLY A 62 14.84 -11.31 -17.65
CA GLY A 62 15.67 -11.22 -18.86
C GLY A 62 16.90 -12.13 -18.78
N ASP A 63 18.04 -11.62 -19.23
CA ASP A 63 19.32 -12.36 -19.33
C ASP A 63 20.18 -12.30 -18.06
N VAL A 64 19.58 -11.98 -16.91
CA VAL A 64 20.29 -11.97 -15.62
C VAL A 64 20.86 -13.37 -15.35
N PRO A 65 22.15 -13.49 -14.96
CA PRO A 65 22.81 -14.79 -14.88
C PRO A 65 22.23 -15.70 -13.80
N TYR A 66 21.78 -15.11 -12.69
CA TYR A 66 21.10 -15.83 -11.62
C TYR A 66 20.35 -14.87 -10.69
N LEU A 67 19.34 -15.40 -10.00
CA LEU A 67 18.81 -14.83 -8.76
C LEU A 67 19.30 -15.66 -7.58
N PHE A 68 19.16 -15.12 -6.37
CA PHE A 68 19.46 -15.91 -5.17
C PHE A 68 18.20 -16.51 -4.58
N GLY A 69 18.36 -17.63 -3.88
CA GLY A 69 17.32 -18.10 -2.99
C GLY A 69 17.82 -18.97 -1.87
N TYR A 70 16.93 -19.33 -0.94
CA TYR A 70 17.22 -20.29 0.10
C TYR A 70 16.06 -21.25 0.33
N THR A 71 16.39 -22.39 0.94
CA THR A 71 15.39 -23.30 1.52
C THR A 71 15.73 -23.54 2.98
N ALA A 72 14.71 -23.69 3.83
CA ALA A 72 14.88 -24.08 5.22
C ALA A 72 13.96 -25.23 5.61
N VAL A 73 14.51 -26.25 6.28
CA VAL A 73 13.75 -27.31 6.95
C VAL A 73 14.28 -27.46 8.36
N GLY A 74 13.52 -26.98 9.36
CA GLY A 74 14.01 -26.90 10.73
C GLY A 74 15.31 -26.10 10.84
N TYR A 75 16.42 -26.76 11.15
CA TYR A 75 17.75 -26.14 11.24
C TYR A 75 18.63 -26.30 9.99
N ASP A 76 18.21 -27.08 8.99
CA ASP A 76 18.94 -27.22 7.72
C ASP A 76 18.55 -26.07 6.78
N VAL A 77 19.51 -25.20 6.46
CA VAL A 77 19.34 -24.08 5.54
C VAL A 77 20.30 -24.22 4.37
N ARG A 78 19.79 -24.08 3.15
CA ARG A 78 20.59 -24.16 1.92
C ARG A 78 20.42 -22.90 1.09
N LEU A 79 21.52 -22.38 0.56
CA LEU A 79 21.53 -21.25 -0.36
C LEU A 79 21.64 -21.75 -1.81
N TYR A 80 20.98 -21.06 -2.74
CA TYR A 80 20.95 -21.41 -4.15
C TYR A 80 21.18 -20.20 -5.05
N ALA A 81 21.76 -20.46 -6.22
CA ALA A 81 21.65 -19.62 -7.40
C ALA A 81 20.56 -20.19 -8.31
N LEU A 82 19.54 -19.40 -8.59
CA LEU A 82 18.45 -19.73 -9.50
C LEU A 82 18.83 -19.24 -10.89
N THR A 83 18.99 -20.17 -11.83
CA THR A 83 19.41 -19.90 -13.21
C THR A 83 18.29 -20.25 -14.17
N HIS A 84 18.26 -19.60 -15.33
CA HIS A 84 17.30 -19.89 -16.39
C HIS A 84 18.01 -19.94 -17.74
N VAL A 85 18.01 -21.13 -18.34
CA VAL A 85 18.66 -21.40 -19.63
C VAL A 85 17.72 -22.26 -20.45
N ASP A 86 17.52 -21.93 -21.72
CA ASP A 86 16.64 -22.65 -22.65
C ASP A 86 15.22 -22.89 -22.12
N ASN A 87 14.63 -21.86 -21.51
CA ASN A 87 13.31 -21.89 -20.84
C ASN A 87 13.22 -22.84 -19.63
N VAL A 88 14.34 -23.31 -19.10
CA VAL A 88 14.39 -24.20 -17.94
C VAL A 88 15.02 -23.48 -16.75
N THR A 89 14.23 -23.33 -15.69
CA THR A 89 14.70 -22.80 -14.40
C THR A 89 15.32 -23.90 -13.56
N LYS A 90 16.51 -23.65 -12.98
CA LYS A 90 17.21 -24.58 -12.10
C LYS A 90 17.71 -23.87 -10.85
N ALA A 91 17.63 -24.55 -9.71
CA ALA A 91 18.32 -24.15 -8.49
C ALA A 91 19.67 -24.88 -8.39
N ILE A 92 20.77 -24.13 -8.34
CA ILE A 92 22.13 -24.64 -8.13
C ILE A 92 22.50 -24.38 -6.67
N GLU A 93 22.80 -25.43 -5.91
CA GLU A 93 23.18 -25.30 -4.49
C GLU A 93 24.53 -24.59 -4.36
N LEU A 94 24.57 -23.53 -3.57
CA LEU A 94 25.77 -22.75 -3.28
C LEU A 94 26.43 -23.18 -1.98
N ALA A 95 25.62 -23.43 -0.95
CA ALA A 95 26.10 -23.80 0.38
C ALA A 95 24.98 -24.37 1.27
N VAL A 96 25.39 -25.14 2.27
CA VAL A 96 24.53 -25.77 3.30
C VAL A 96 24.98 -25.32 4.68
N TYR A 97 24.02 -25.01 5.55
CA TYR A 97 24.25 -24.52 6.90
C TYR A 97 23.32 -25.21 7.90
N ASN A 98 23.88 -25.66 9.02
CA ASN A 98 23.10 -26.18 10.13
C ASN A 98 23.00 -25.13 11.25
N LEU A 99 21.80 -24.59 11.44
CA LEU A 99 21.51 -23.53 12.41
C LEU A 99 21.33 -24.03 13.85
N ALA A 100 21.40 -25.33 14.10
CA ALA A 100 21.45 -25.88 15.46
C ALA A 100 22.73 -25.45 16.18
N HIS A 101 23.80 -25.17 15.43
CA HIS A 101 25.10 -24.78 15.96
C HIS A 101 25.38 -23.29 15.72
N LEU A 102 26.03 -22.67 16.71
CA LEU A 102 26.40 -21.25 16.65
C LEU A 102 27.28 -20.93 15.43
N GLU A 103 28.21 -21.83 15.10
CA GLU A 103 29.08 -21.69 13.94
C GLU A 103 28.29 -21.61 12.62
N GLY A 104 27.29 -22.48 12.44
CA GLY A 104 26.46 -22.48 11.23
C GLY A 104 25.68 -21.16 11.07
N ARG A 105 25.20 -20.58 12.18
CA ARG A 105 24.53 -19.27 12.18
C ARG A 105 25.47 -18.15 11.74
N PHE A 106 26.70 -18.12 12.25
CA PHE A 106 27.69 -17.11 11.84
C PHE A 106 28.12 -17.28 10.39
N ARG A 107 28.35 -18.51 9.93
CA ARG A 107 28.70 -18.78 8.53
C ARG A 107 27.58 -18.36 7.58
N LEU A 108 26.31 -18.63 7.93
CA LEU A 108 25.17 -18.17 7.14
C LEU A 108 25.11 -16.63 7.10
N LEU A 109 25.26 -15.97 8.25
CA LEU A 109 25.27 -14.51 8.32
C LEU A 109 26.33 -13.90 7.40
N LEU A 110 27.56 -14.44 7.42
CA LEU A 110 28.64 -14.00 6.54
C LEU A 110 28.31 -14.23 5.06
N ALA A 111 27.70 -15.36 4.72
CA ALA A 111 27.27 -15.64 3.35
C ALA A 111 26.20 -14.67 2.87
N ILE A 112 25.20 -14.35 3.70
CA ILE A 112 24.18 -13.34 3.39
C ILE A 112 24.82 -11.96 3.21
N LEU A 113 25.76 -11.56 4.07
CA LEU A 113 26.47 -10.29 3.90
C LEU A 113 27.23 -10.21 2.57
N ASN A 114 27.80 -11.32 2.10
CA ASN A 114 28.42 -11.40 0.78
C ASN A 114 27.39 -11.29 -0.36
N ILE A 115 26.26 -12.00 -0.25
CA ILE A 115 25.16 -11.94 -1.23
C ILE A 115 24.60 -10.52 -1.37
N VAL A 116 24.38 -9.84 -0.25
CA VAL A 116 23.80 -8.48 -0.22
C VAL A 116 24.59 -7.48 -1.07
N ARG A 117 25.92 -7.67 -1.16
CA ARG A 117 26.81 -6.81 -1.97
C ARG A 117 26.56 -6.96 -3.47
N LEU A 118 25.97 -8.07 -3.90
CA LEU A 118 25.71 -8.39 -5.30
C LEU A 118 24.31 -7.98 -5.75
N LEU A 119 23.36 -7.84 -4.81
CA LEU A 119 21.94 -7.62 -5.13
C LEU A 119 21.70 -6.38 -6.00
N ARG A 120 22.32 -5.24 -5.67
CA ARG A 120 22.18 -4.01 -6.48
C ARG A 120 22.72 -4.15 -7.89
N SER A 121 23.79 -4.94 -8.09
CA SER A 121 24.33 -5.20 -9.42
C SER A 121 23.38 -6.08 -10.23
N LEU A 122 22.76 -7.09 -9.62
CA LEU A 122 21.75 -7.94 -10.26
C LEU A 122 20.53 -7.11 -10.69
N VAL A 123 20.02 -6.23 -9.82
CA VAL A 123 18.89 -5.34 -10.13
C VAL A 123 19.18 -4.47 -11.35
N ARG A 124 20.39 -3.91 -11.47
CA ARG A 124 20.75 -3.06 -12.63
C ARG A 124 20.78 -3.80 -13.96
N MET A 125 20.93 -5.13 -13.93
CA MET A 125 20.88 -5.98 -15.12
C MET A 125 19.44 -6.40 -15.47
N CYS A 126 18.50 -6.23 -14.55
CA CYS A 126 17.13 -6.66 -14.74
C CYS A 126 16.37 -5.72 -15.71
N PRO A 127 15.61 -6.26 -16.67
CA PRO A 127 14.69 -5.46 -17.49
C PRO A 127 13.53 -4.93 -16.65
N ASP A 128 12.77 -3.97 -17.21
CA ASP A 128 11.58 -3.43 -16.53
C ASP A 128 10.52 -4.51 -16.25
N SER A 129 10.47 -5.59 -17.04
CA SER A 129 9.58 -6.75 -16.80
C SER A 129 9.91 -7.54 -15.53
N ALA A 130 11.10 -7.36 -14.97
CA ALA A 130 11.55 -8.01 -13.73
C ALA A 130 11.08 -7.27 -12.47
N ARG A 131 10.71 -6.00 -12.64
CA ARG A 131 10.14 -5.20 -11.56
C ARG A 131 8.77 -5.79 -11.25
N GLU A 132 8.39 -5.77 -9.96
CA GLU A 132 7.03 -6.13 -9.57
C GLU A 132 6.06 -5.41 -10.50
N PRO A 133 5.04 -6.12 -11.02
CA PRO A 133 4.14 -5.51 -11.98
C PRO A 133 3.62 -4.20 -11.41
N SER A 134 3.73 -3.11 -12.16
CA SER A 134 3.06 -1.84 -11.85
C SER A 134 1.53 -1.98 -11.88
N GLN A 135 1.04 -3.20 -12.09
CA GLN A 135 -0.34 -3.57 -12.34
C GLN A 135 -0.94 -4.34 -11.16
N VAL A 136 -2.23 -4.10 -10.93
CA VAL A 136 -3.09 -4.80 -9.98
C VAL A 136 -4.20 -5.49 -10.77
N VAL A 137 -4.37 -6.80 -10.57
CA VAL A 137 -5.44 -7.57 -11.22
C VAL A 137 -6.57 -7.82 -10.21
N LYS A 138 -7.80 -7.44 -10.55
CA LYS A 138 -9.01 -7.71 -9.75
C LYS A 138 -9.91 -8.66 -10.53
N CYS A 139 -10.13 -9.86 -10.01
CA CYS A 139 -10.99 -10.88 -10.62
C CYS A 139 -12.40 -10.83 -10.01
N PHE A 140 -13.42 -11.10 -10.83
CA PHE A 140 -14.81 -11.10 -10.43
C PHE A 140 -15.49 -12.43 -10.75
N PRO A 141 -16.51 -12.83 -9.96
CA PRO A 141 -17.43 -13.87 -10.40
C PRO A 141 -18.04 -13.50 -11.75
N LYS A 142 -18.06 -14.44 -12.70
CA LYS A 142 -18.54 -14.20 -14.08
C LYS A 142 -19.95 -13.58 -14.13
N GLU A 143 -20.80 -13.99 -13.19
CA GLU A 143 -22.18 -13.51 -13.06
C GLU A 143 -22.29 -12.01 -12.76
N MET A 144 -21.27 -11.42 -12.11
CA MET A 144 -21.23 -10.00 -11.74
C MET A 144 -20.36 -9.17 -12.68
N PHE A 145 -19.60 -9.82 -13.57
CA PHE A 145 -18.57 -9.16 -14.37
C PHE A 145 -19.15 -8.10 -15.31
N ASP A 146 -20.26 -8.39 -15.98
CA ASP A 146 -20.85 -7.47 -16.96
C ASP A 146 -21.35 -6.17 -16.32
N GLU A 147 -21.97 -6.26 -15.14
CA GLU A 147 -22.44 -5.09 -14.39
C GLU A 147 -21.24 -4.30 -13.83
N ALA A 148 -20.27 -4.99 -13.24
CA ALA A 148 -19.04 -4.38 -12.76
C ALA A 148 -18.24 -3.70 -13.88
N SER A 149 -18.17 -4.31 -15.07
CA SER A 149 -17.47 -3.75 -16.23
C SER A 149 -18.11 -2.46 -16.69
N LYS A 150 -19.44 -2.44 -16.87
CA LYS A 150 -20.16 -1.21 -17.25
C LYS A 150 -19.97 -0.10 -16.24
N HIS A 151 -20.02 -0.44 -14.95
CA HIS A 151 -19.82 0.54 -13.88
C HIS A 151 -18.38 1.09 -13.86
N LEU A 152 -17.38 0.20 -13.89
CA LEU A 152 -15.97 0.57 -13.90
C LEU A 152 -15.62 1.40 -15.15
N GLU A 153 -16.10 1.01 -16.33
CA GLU A 153 -15.90 1.79 -17.56
C GLU A 153 -16.45 3.21 -17.42
N ALA A 154 -17.64 3.38 -16.83
CA ALA A 154 -18.23 4.68 -16.62
C ALA A 154 -17.38 5.56 -15.68
N VAL A 155 -17.03 5.06 -14.48
CA VAL A 155 -16.27 5.85 -13.52
C VAL A 155 -14.84 6.11 -13.99
N TYR A 156 -14.12 5.11 -14.53
CA TYR A 156 -12.74 5.30 -14.97
C TYR A 156 -12.62 6.17 -16.23
N THR A 157 -13.68 6.25 -17.05
CA THR A 157 -13.77 7.25 -18.12
C THR A 157 -13.77 8.66 -17.54
N VAL A 158 -14.59 8.91 -16.51
CA VAL A 158 -14.61 10.20 -15.79
C VAL A 158 -13.25 10.49 -15.15
N LEU A 159 -12.64 9.51 -14.47
CA LEU A 159 -11.32 9.72 -13.84
C LEU A 159 -10.27 10.17 -14.85
N LYS A 160 -10.26 9.53 -16.03
CA LYS A 160 -9.31 9.81 -17.12
C LYS A 160 -9.59 11.14 -17.80
N GLU A 161 -10.83 11.41 -18.21
CA GLU A 161 -11.22 12.61 -18.95
C GLU A 161 -10.95 13.88 -18.15
N TYR A 162 -11.29 13.86 -16.87
CA TYR A 162 -11.13 15.01 -15.97
C TYR A 162 -9.78 15.04 -15.25
N LYS A 163 -8.89 14.08 -15.55
CA LYS A 163 -7.53 13.99 -15.01
C LYS A 163 -7.53 14.10 -13.49
N ILE A 164 -8.34 13.28 -12.85
CA ILE A 164 -8.43 13.23 -11.38
C ILE A 164 -7.04 12.78 -10.87
N PRO A 165 -6.38 13.55 -9.97
CA PRO A 165 -5.05 13.21 -9.49
C PRO A 165 -5.13 12.15 -8.39
N ASN A 166 -4.00 11.50 -8.09
CA ASN A 166 -3.86 10.59 -6.95
C ASN A 166 -4.92 9.48 -6.91
N VAL A 167 -5.18 8.87 -8.07
CA VAL A 167 -6.06 7.70 -8.23
C VAL A 167 -5.35 6.65 -9.08
N ASP A 168 -5.82 5.41 -9.02
CA ASP A 168 -5.45 4.39 -10.00
C ASP A 168 -6.15 4.60 -11.36
N SER A 169 -5.84 3.73 -12.31
CA SER A 169 -6.29 3.80 -13.69
C SER A 169 -6.52 2.39 -14.22
N LEU A 170 -7.71 2.14 -14.75
CA LEU A 170 -8.04 0.91 -15.47
C LEU A 170 -7.34 0.92 -16.84
N VAL A 171 -6.49 -0.08 -17.09
CA VAL A 171 -5.69 -0.20 -18.32
C VAL A 171 -6.07 -1.38 -19.20
N HIS A 172 -6.65 -2.43 -18.62
CA HIS A 172 -7.09 -3.60 -19.37
C HIS A 172 -8.31 -4.25 -18.71
N VAL A 173 -9.18 -4.81 -19.56
CA VAL A 173 -10.37 -5.57 -19.18
C VAL A 173 -10.30 -6.87 -19.99
N ASP A 174 -10.30 -8.01 -19.30
CA ASP A 174 -10.34 -9.33 -19.93
C ASP A 174 -11.68 -10.02 -19.59
N PRO A 175 -12.65 -10.02 -20.52
CA PRO A 175 -13.94 -10.66 -20.32
C PRO A 175 -13.86 -12.20 -20.23
N ASN A 176 -12.84 -12.84 -20.81
CA ASN A 176 -12.75 -14.30 -20.81
C ASN A 176 -12.39 -14.83 -19.41
N GLU A 177 -11.43 -14.14 -18.80
CA GLU A 177 -10.92 -14.42 -17.45
C GLU A 177 -11.65 -13.62 -16.35
N ALA A 178 -12.63 -12.80 -16.73
CA ALA A 178 -13.44 -11.97 -15.84
C ALA A 178 -12.59 -11.12 -14.87
N HIS A 179 -11.55 -10.46 -15.38
CA HIS A 179 -10.67 -9.62 -14.57
C HIS A 179 -10.40 -8.24 -15.17
N PHE A 180 -10.03 -7.32 -14.28
CA PHE A 180 -9.65 -5.94 -14.59
C PHE A 180 -8.21 -5.71 -14.16
N VAL A 181 -7.46 -4.92 -14.94
CA VAL A 181 -6.07 -4.58 -14.65
C VAL A 181 -5.95 -3.07 -14.42
N PHE A 182 -5.39 -2.69 -13.29
CA PHE A 182 -5.22 -1.31 -12.84
C PHE A 182 -3.76 -0.94 -12.66
N ILE A 183 -3.41 0.34 -12.81
CA ILE A 183 -2.11 0.92 -12.47
C ILE A 183 -2.29 2.24 -11.70
N PRO A 184 -1.31 2.73 -10.93
CA PRO A 184 -0.11 2.03 -10.52
C PRO A 184 -0.39 1.06 -9.38
N ARG A 185 0.50 0.10 -9.18
CA ARG A 185 0.56 -0.70 -7.95
C ARG A 185 1.34 0.06 -6.88
N GLY A 186 0.83 -0.01 -5.66
CA GLY A 186 1.51 0.51 -4.47
C GLY A 186 1.41 -0.42 -3.27
N GLN A 187 1.79 0.11 -2.10
CA GLN A 187 1.84 -0.57 -0.83
C GLN A 187 0.63 -0.16 0.03
N ALA A 188 -0.38 -1.02 0.18
CA ALA A 188 -1.43 -0.80 1.19
C ALA A 188 -0.82 -0.91 2.60
N ARG A 189 -0.72 0.21 3.29
CA ARG A 189 -0.32 0.31 4.69
C ARG A 189 -0.91 1.57 5.26
N LYS A 190 -0.93 1.69 6.59
CA LYS A 190 -1.29 2.95 7.24
C LYS A 190 -0.06 3.86 7.33
N PRO A 191 -0.26 5.19 7.46
CA PRO A 191 0.81 6.12 7.82
C PRO A 191 1.45 5.71 9.14
N VAL A 192 2.78 5.77 9.24
CA VAL A 192 3.54 5.41 10.46
C VAL A 192 3.97 6.62 11.27
N ASN A 193 3.75 7.82 10.74
CA ASN A 193 4.01 9.08 11.43
C ASN A 193 3.04 10.17 10.95
N LEU A 194 3.06 11.30 11.64
CA LEU A 194 2.15 12.41 11.39
C LEU A 194 2.37 13.08 10.03
N GLU A 195 3.62 13.15 9.56
CA GLU A 195 3.96 13.70 8.24
C GLU A 195 3.34 12.87 7.12
N GLU A 196 3.50 11.54 7.16
CA GLU A 196 2.83 10.62 6.23
C GLU A 196 1.30 10.75 6.27
N LEU A 197 0.71 10.95 7.46
CA LEU A 197 -0.73 11.16 7.58
C LEU A 197 -1.16 12.45 6.88
N PHE A 198 -0.43 13.56 7.05
CA PHE A 198 -0.70 14.80 6.32
C PHE A 198 -0.60 14.61 4.80
N HIS A 199 0.42 13.89 4.31
CA HIS A 199 0.56 13.61 2.88
C HIS A 199 -0.57 12.74 2.34
N ALA A 200 -0.93 11.66 3.04
CA ALA A 200 -2.04 10.79 2.66
C ALA A 200 -3.35 11.57 2.55
N LEU A 201 -3.72 12.33 3.58
CA LEU A 201 -4.94 13.14 3.59
C LEU A 201 -4.91 14.23 2.49
N THR A 202 -3.75 14.84 2.23
CA THR A 202 -3.57 15.83 1.17
C THR A 202 -3.86 15.21 -0.20
N ASN A 203 -3.28 14.04 -0.50
CA ASN A 203 -3.46 13.40 -1.80
C ASN A 203 -4.90 12.90 -2.00
N VAL A 204 -5.52 12.34 -0.96
CA VAL A 204 -6.95 11.98 -0.96
C VAL A 204 -7.81 13.21 -1.25
N LEU A 205 -7.63 14.31 -0.52
CA LEU A 205 -8.42 15.53 -0.71
C LEU A 205 -8.19 16.17 -2.09
N GLN A 206 -6.97 16.13 -2.64
CA GLN A 206 -6.70 16.58 -4.01
C GLN A 206 -7.49 15.78 -5.05
N ALA A 207 -7.62 14.46 -4.88
CA ALA A 207 -8.47 13.62 -5.74
C ALA A 207 -9.94 14.03 -5.60
N LEU A 208 -10.42 14.16 -4.36
CA LEU A 208 -11.81 14.51 -4.07
C LEU A 208 -12.20 15.89 -4.57
N VAL A 209 -11.31 16.87 -4.51
CA VAL A 209 -11.56 18.22 -5.07
C VAL A 209 -12.00 18.11 -6.52
N LYS A 210 -11.25 17.37 -7.36
CA LYS A 210 -11.62 17.22 -8.78
C LYS A 210 -12.81 16.28 -9.00
N LEU A 211 -12.90 15.19 -8.23
CA LEU A 211 -13.99 14.23 -8.35
C LEU A 211 -15.34 14.89 -8.02
N HIS A 212 -15.37 15.71 -6.96
CA HIS A 212 -16.57 16.41 -6.53
C HIS A 212 -16.99 17.53 -7.48
N THR A 213 -16.04 18.19 -8.18
CA THR A 213 -16.38 19.20 -9.19
C THR A 213 -17.09 18.63 -10.41
N VAL A 214 -16.93 17.33 -10.67
CA VAL A 214 -17.63 16.62 -11.75
C VAL A 214 -18.84 15.85 -11.22
N SER A 215 -19.29 16.18 -10.01
CA SER A 215 -20.44 15.59 -9.35
C SER A 215 -20.36 14.07 -9.20
N TRP A 216 -19.17 13.53 -8.91
CA TRP A 216 -18.98 12.15 -8.47
C TRP A 216 -18.51 12.10 -7.02
N MET A 217 -18.73 10.95 -6.38
CA MET A 217 -18.24 10.62 -5.04
C MET A 217 -17.69 9.20 -5.02
N HIS A 218 -16.72 8.93 -4.15
CA HIS A 218 -16.07 7.62 -4.01
C HIS A 218 -16.88 6.65 -3.14
N ARG A 219 -17.46 7.15 -2.05
CA ARG A 219 -18.28 6.48 -1.03
C ARG A 219 -17.60 5.40 -0.18
N ASP A 220 -16.59 4.68 -0.64
CA ASP A 220 -15.85 3.66 0.14
C ASP A 220 -14.41 4.11 0.49
N ILE A 221 -14.22 5.30 1.06
CA ILE A 221 -12.89 5.78 1.45
C ILE A 221 -12.54 5.21 2.83
N ARG A 222 -11.48 4.39 2.87
CA ARG A 222 -10.96 3.73 4.07
C ARG A 222 -9.52 3.30 3.84
N TRP A 223 -8.78 2.96 4.90
CA TRP A 223 -7.34 2.65 4.78
C TRP A 223 -7.01 1.48 3.84
N SER A 224 -7.95 0.55 3.56
CA SER A 224 -7.73 -0.49 2.54
C SER A 224 -7.68 0.06 1.12
N ASN A 225 -8.27 1.23 0.89
CA ASN A 225 -8.48 1.87 -0.41
C ASN A 225 -7.61 3.13 -0.57
N VAL A 226 -6.69 3.39 0.36
CA VAL A 226 -5.66 4.44 0.27
C VAL A 226 -4.30 3.77 0.21
N ILE A 227 -3.60 3.87 -0.92
CA ILE A 227 -2.39 3.11 -1.21
C ILE A 227 -1.19 4.05 -1.26
N MET A 228 -0.10 3.67 -0.58
CA MET A 228 1.16 4.41 -0.66
C MET A 228 1.91 4.02 -1.94
N ASN A 229 2.45 5.00 -2.66
CA ASN A 229 3.34 4.75 -3.78
C ASN A 229 4.68 4.15 -3.29
N HIS A 230 5.35 3.35 -4.12
CA HIS A 230 6.62 2.72 -3.74
C HIS A 230 7.82 3.68 -3.79
N ASN A 231 7.73 4.72 -4.62
CA ASN A 231 8.86 5.54 -5.02
C ASN A 231 8.98 6.85 -4.22
N ASP A 232 7.91 7.29 -3.56
CA ASP A 232 7.83 8.56 -2.86
C ASP A 232 6.80 8.51 -1.72
N ASN A 233 6.70 9.60 -0.94
CA ASN A 233 5.69 9.74 0.12
C ASN A 233 4.32 10.19 -0.43
N THR A 234 3.97 9.76 -1.65
CA THR A 234 2.66 10.04 -2.25
C THR A 234 1.71 8.88 -2.05
N TRP A 235 0.42 9.21 -2.02
CA TRP A 235 -0.66 8.27 -1.78
C TRP A 235 -1.73 8.43 -2.86
N PHE A 236 -2.47 7.37 -3.15
CA PHE A 236 -3.55 7.40 -4.14
C PHE A 236 -4.75 6.56 -3.69
N LEU A 237 -5.94 6.99 -4.13
CA LEU A 237 -7.19 6.26 -3.92
C LEU A 237 -7.34 5.15 -4.96
N ILE A 238 -7.91 4.04 -4.52
CA ILE A 238 -8.26 2.90 -5.37
C ILE A 238 -9.69 2.44 -5.07
N ASP A 239 -10.18 1.50 -5.87
CA ASP A 239 -11.46 0.80 -5.63
C ASP A 239 -12.71 1.68 -5.76
N PHE A 240 -12.87 2.26 -6.95
CA PHE A 240 -14.04 3.05 -7.34
C PHE A 240 -15.29 2.20 -7.65
N MET A 241 -15.38 0.94 -7.19
CA MET A 241 -16.56 0.09 -7.44
C MET A 241 -17.83 0.63 -6.78
N ASP A 242 -17.65 1.39 -5.71
CA ASP A 242 -18.72 2.06 -4.98
C ASP A 242 -18.89 3.52 -5.36
N ALA A 243 -18.17 4.01 -6.37
CA ALA A 243 -18.31 5.38 -6.77
C ALA A 243 -19.69 5.63 -7.38
N ALA A 244 -20.24 6.83 -7.21
CA ALA A 244 -21.55 7.16 -7.79
C ALA A 244 -21.63 8.64 -8.16
N PRO A 245 -22.49 9.00 -9.13
CA PRO A 245 -22.91 10.37 -9.32
C PRO A 245 -23.55 10.94 -8.05
N SER A 246 -23.34 12.23 -7.82
CA SER A 246 -23.93 12.98 -6.71
C SER A 246 -25.03 13.90 -7.24
N PRO A 247 -26.25 13.88 -6.67
CA PRO A 247 -26.69 13.08 -5.53
C PRO A 247 -27.02 11.61 -5.90
N GLN A 248 -26.97 10.73 -4.89
CA GLN A 248 -27.41 9.33 -4.98
C GLN A 248 -28.57 9.08 -4.00
N SER A 249 -29.56 8.30 -4.43
CA SER A 249 -30.67 7.84 -3.57
C SER A 249 -30.28 6.57 -2.80
N SER A 250 -30.75 6.47 -1.55
CA SER A 250 -30.59 5.29 -0.68
C SER A 250 -31.83 4.37 -0.73
N PRO A 251 -31.68 3.05 -0.47
CA PRO A 251 -30.46 2.36 -0.08
C PRO A 251 -29.55 2.04 -1.28
N SER A 252 -28.28 2.44 -1.20
CA SER A 252 -27.29 2.16 -2.25
C SER A 252 -25.92 1.72 -1.69
N GLY A 253 -25.88 1.37 -0.40
CA GLY A 253 -24.67 1.00 0.33
C GLY A 253 -24.92 -0.17 1.30
N ASN A 254 -25.86 -1.08 0.98
CA ASN A 254 -26.21 -2.19 1.87
C ASN A 254 -25.04 -3.15 2.13
N HIS A 255 -24.07 -3.20 1.22
CA HIS A 255 -22.82 -3.96 1.35
C HIS A 255 -21.72 -3.18 2.10
N LEU A 256 -21.93 -1.89 2.39
CA LEU A 256 -20.99 -1.05 3.12
C LEU A 256 -21.17 -1.21 4.64
N SER A 257 -20.07 -1.01 5.36
CA SER A 257 -20.04 -1.11 6.83
C SER A 257 -20.58 0.16 7.49
N LYS A 258 -21.65 0.05 8.31
CA LYS A 258 -22.18 1.18 9.11
C LYS A 258 -21.17 1.78 10.09
N VAL A 259 -20.08 1.06 10.39
CA VAL A 259 -19.02 1.52 11.31
C VAL A 259 -18.02 2.41 10.59
N GLU A 260 -17.76 2.12 9.31
CA GLU A 260 -16.66 2.74 8.54
C GLU A 260 -17.16 3.83 7.57
N HIS A 261 -18.46 4.10 7.55
CA HIS A 261 -19.10 4.93 6.53
C HIS A 261 -20.03 5.98 7.14
N ALA A 262 -20.20 7.08 6.40
CA ALA A 262 -21.07 8.17 6.79
C ALA A 262 -22.52 7.68 7.01
N PRO A 263 -23.18 8.08 8.11
CA PRO A 263 -24.46 7.52 8.52
C PRO A 263 -25.58 7.74 7.49
N GLU A 264 -25.54 8.85 6.75
CA GLU A 264 -26.57 9.19 5.78
C GLU A 264 -26.62 8.27 4.55
N ILE A 265 -25.57 7.47 4.30
CA ILE A 265 -25.58 6.44 3.24
C ILE A 265 -26.70 5.41 3.50
N PHE A 266 -26.98 5.13 4.77
CA PHE A 266 -27.87 4.05 5.22
C PHE A 266 -29.29 4.49 5.57
N ILE A 267 -29.67 5.74 5.27
CA ILE A 267 -31.03 6.23 5.53
C ILE A 267 -31.95 5.77 4.40
N ASP A 268 -32.85 4.83 4.68
CA ASP A 268 -33.83 4.34 3.70
C ASP A 268 -34.71 5.47 3.16
N GLY A 269 -34.84 5.54 1.83
CA GLY A 269 -35.56 6.63 1.15
C GLY A 269 -34.87 7.99 1.22
N GLY A 270 -33.64 8.05 1.78
CA GLY A 270 -32.81 9.24 1.83
C GLY A 270 -32.04 9.52 0.54
N SER A 271 -31.27 10.60 0.54
CA SER A 271 -30.28 10.90 -0.48
C SER A 271 -29.02 11.47 0.15
N HIS A 272 -27.86 11.11 -0.39
CA HIS A 272 -26.57 11.59 0.06
C HIS A 272 -25.76 12.18 -1.10
N LYS A 273 -24.78 13.00 -0.72
CA LYS A 273 -23.95 13.78 -1.63
C LYS A 273 -22.47 13.57 -1.31
N THR A 274 -21.61 14.32 -1.99
CA THR A 274 -20.15 14.33 -1.80
C THR A 274 -19.66 14.49 -0.35
N ALA A 275 -20.49 15.01 0.56
CA ALA A 275 -20.18 15.12 1.99
C ALA A 275 -19.90 13.77 2.68
N VAL A 276 -20.33 12.63 2.09
CA VAL A 276 -19.99 11.29 2.61
C VAL A 276 -18.49 11.02 2.55
N ASP A 277 -17.82 11.44 1.47
CA ASP A 277 -16.37 11.27 1.31
C ASP A 277 -15.59 12.12 2.32
N ILE A 278 -16.11 13.31 2.65
CA ILE A 278 -15.52 14.22 3.64
C ILE A 278 -15.54 13.61 5.05
N TRP A 279 -16.65 12.95 5.40
CA TRP A 279 -16.74 12.20 6.65
C TRP A 279 -15.71 11.07 6.68
N SER A 280 -15.56 10.34 5.57
CA SER A 280 -14.57 9.27 5.47
C SER A 280 -13.12 9.76 5.59
N VAL A 281 -12.80 10.98 5.12
CA VAL A 281 -11.48 11.60 5.39
C VAL A 281 -11.27 11.81 6.90
N GLY A 282 -12.31 12.22 7.63
CA GLY A 282 -12.28 12.27 9.09
C GLY A 282 -12.07 10.88 9.71
N PHE A 283 -12.77 9.87 9.20
CA PHE A 283 -12.63 8.49 9.65
C PHE A 283 -11.20 7.94 9.47
N LEU A 284 -10.49 8.32 8.40
CA LEU A 284 -9.07 7.97 8.21
C LEU A 284 -8.19 8.48 9.35
N ILE A 285 -8.41 9.72 9.82
CA ILE A 285 -7.69 10.30 10.96
C ILE A 285 -7.92 9.46 12.21
N GLY A 286 -9.19 9.15 12.51
CA GLY A 286 -9.57 8.39 13.71
C GLY A 286 -9.14 6.92 13.71
N THR A 287 -8.76 6.36 12.57
CA THR A 287 -8.46 4.92 12.40
C THR A 287 -7.07 4.60 11.87
N CYS A 288 -6.16 5.58 11.87
CA CYS A 288 -4.73 5.31 11.68
C CYS A 288 -4.12 4.55 12.88
N GLU A 289 -2.83 4.23 12.87
CA GLU A 289 -2.18 3.54 14.00
C GLU A 289 -2.25 4.41 15.27
N ASP A 290 -2.45 3.80 16.45
CA ASP A 290 -2.76 4.51 17.71
C ASP A 290 -1.76 5.64 18.04
N ASN A 291 -0.47 5.38 17.84
CA ASN A 291 0.61 6.35 18.03
C ASN A 291 0.50 7.55 17.08
N VAL A 292 0.10 7.32 15.82
CA VAL A 292 -0.09 8.37 14.82
C VAL A 292 -1.38 9.15 15.10
N CYS A 293 -2.46 8.44 15.45
CA CYS A 293 -3.74 9.02 15.81
C CYS A 293 -3.60 9.95 17.02
N GLN A 294 -2.91 9.51 18.07
CA GLN A 294 -2.62 10.34 19.23
C GLN A 294 -1.78 11.57 18.87
N SER A 295 -0.83 11.42 17.95
CA SER A 295 0.00 12.53 17.47
C SER A 295 -0.79 13.58 16.68
N TRP A 296 -1.98 13.23 16.15
CA TRP A 296 -2.87 14.17 15.47
C TRP A 296 -3.42 15.24 16.41
N TYR A 297 -3.75 14.89 17.64
CA TYR A 297 -4.43 15.79 18.57
C TYR A 297 -3.42 16.72 19.25
N ASP A 298 -3.34 17.96 18.78
CA ASP A 298 -2.50 19.01 19.34
C ASP A 298 -3.07 19.60 20.63
N LEU A 299 -2.17 20.16 21.46
CA LEU A 299 -2.55 20.99 22.60
C LEU A 299 -3.35 22.24 22.19
N GLY A 300 -3.15 22.74 20.97
CA GLY A 300 -3.86 23.90 20.41
C GLY A 300 -5.29 23.63 19.98
N GLY A 301 -5.71 22.35 19.91
CA GLY A 301 -7.07 21.93 19.60
C GLY A 301 -7.52 22.18 18.15
N LYS A 302 -6.69 22.77 17.29
CA LYS A 302 -7.06 23.08 15.90
C LYS A 302 -7.21 21.82 15.06
N ARG A 303 -6.33 20.83 15.25
CA ARG A 303 -6.42 19.53 14.55
C ARG A 303 -7.59 18.70 15.07
N SER A 304 -7.90 18.83 16.36
CA SER A 304 -9.11 18.27 16.98
C SER A 304 -10.39 18.90 16.45
N GLN A 305 -10.39 20.22 16.21
CA GLN A 305 -11.51 20.92 15.60
C GLN A 305 -11.72 20.46 14.15
N PHE A 306 -10.66 20.41 13.35
CA PHE A 306 -10.74 19.94 11.97
C PHE A 306 -11.30 18.52 11.87
N HIS A 307 -10.85 17.60 12.73
CA HIS A 307 -11.41 16.24 12.77
C HIS A 307 -12.92 16.23 13.08
N ARG A 308 -13.38 17.06 14.03
CA ARG A 308 -14.82 17.20 14.34
C ARG A 308 -15.63 17.79 13.19
N GLU A 309 -15.08 18.77 12.48
CA GLU A 309 -15.74 19.40 11.31
C GLU A 309 -15.91 18.40 10.16
N LEU A 310 -14.90 17.56 9.90
CA LEU A 310 -15.00 16.51 8.88
C LEU A 310 -16.08 15.48 9.21
N MET A 311 -16.22 15.11 10.49
CA MET A 311 -17.14 14.07 10.95
C MET A 311 -18.44 14.61 11.55
N ASP A 312 -18.85 15.85 11.22
CA ASP A 312 -20.11 16.41 11.73
C ASP A 312 -21.29 15.50 11.37
N ALA A 313 -22.22 15.33 12.31
CA ALA A 313 -23.40 14.51 12.12
C ALA A 313 -24.33 15.09 11.04
N ASP A 314 -24.32 16.41 10.86
CA ASP A 314 -25.02 17.09 9.79
C ASP A 314 -24.10 17.20 8.54
N PRO A 315 -24.39 16.49 7.44
CA PRO A 315 -23.56 16.51 6.24
C PRO A 315 -23.40 17.91 5.62
N SER A 316 -24.35 18.83 5.88
CA SER A 316 -24.29 20.20 5.35
C SER A 316 -23.31 21.10 6.10
N LYS A 317 -22.88 20.72 7.31
CA LYS A 317 -21.88 21.44 8.11
C LYS A 317 -20.46 21.01 7.82
N ARG A 318 -20.27 19.86 7.18
CA ARG A 318 -18.96 19.38 6.76
C ARG A 318 -18.39 20.32 5.69
N PRO A 319 -17.08 20.60 5.70
CA PRO A 319 -16.45 21.43 4.68
C PRO A 319 -16.53 20.77 3.29
N THR A 320 -16.38 21.55 2.22
CA THR A 320 -16.12 20.98 0.89
C THR A 320 -14.73 20.36 0.84
N ALA A 321 -14.45 19.48 -0.12
CA ALA A 321 -13.10 18.93 -0.31
C ALA A 321 -12.03 20.02 -0.48
N ALA A 322 -12.36 21.11 -1.16
CA ALA A 322 -11.46 22.25 -1.36
C ALA A 322 -11.18 22.98 -0.03
N ALA A 323 -12.22 23.31 0.73
CA ALA A 323 -12.06 23.95 2.04
C ALA A 323 -11.30 23.05 3.02
N ALA A 324 -11.54 21.73 2.99
CA ALA A 324 -10.82 20.76 3.80
C ALA A 324 -9.33 20.68 3.41
N LEU A 325 -9.02 20.69 2.11
CA LEU A 325 -7.65 20.69 1.60
C LEU A 325 -6.88 21.96 2.02
N ASP A 326 -7.49 23.13 1.86
CA ASP A 326 -6.91 24.41 2.27
C ASP A 326 -6.63 24.43 3.77
N ARG A 327 -7.61 23.96 4.57
CA ARG A 327 -7.47 23.89 6.02
C ARG A 327 -6.38 22.90 6.45
N LEU A 328 -6.31 21.74 5.82
CA LEU A 328 -5.25 20.76 6.07
C LEU A 328 -3.86 21.34 5.76
N GLY A 329 -3.73 22.09 4.66
CA GLY A 329 -2.50 22.78 4.29
C GLY A 329 -2.02 23.77 5.35
N GLN A 330 -2.93 24.56 5.92
CA GLN A 330 -2.61 25.46 7.04
C GLN A 330 -2.12 24.68 8.27
N LEU A 331 -2.80 23.59 8.63
CA LEU A 331 -2.42 22.75 9.77
C LEU A 331 -1.04 22.10 9.57
N TYR A 332 -0.71 21.72 8.34
CA TYR A 332 0.61 21.17 8.00
C TYR A 332 1.72 22.23 8.13
N GLN A 333 1.49 23.47 7.66
CA GLN A 333 2.46 24.56 7.84
C GLN A 333 2.71 24.86 9.32
N GLU A 334 1.65 24.93 10.14
CA GLU A 334 1.78 25.11 11.59
C GLU A 334 2.59 23.97 12.23
N TYR A 335 2.40 22.73 11.77
CA TYR A 335 3.17 21.58 12.24
C TYR A 335 4.66 21.68 11.90
N VAL A 336 4.99 22.05 10.66
CA VAL A 336 6.38 22.22 10.20
C VAL A 336 7.09 23.33 10.97
N GLU A 337 6.42 24.47 11.18
CA GLU A 337 6.94 25.58 11.98
C GLU A 337 7.24 25.17 13.43
N GLN A 338 6.36 24.36 14.04
CA GLN A 338 6.58 23.85 15.40
C GLN A 338 7.77 22.89 15.51
N GLN A 339 8.03 22.10 14.48
CA GLN A 339 9.20 21.21 14.41
C GLN A 339 10.51 21.97 14.22
N ALA A 340 10.48 23.13 13.56
CA ALA A 340 11.65 23.97 13.31
C ALA A 340 12.10 24.78 14.54
N LEU A 341 11.28 24.89 15.59
CA LEU A 341 11.61 25.65 16.81
C LEU A 341 12.71 24.95 17.65
N PRO A 342 13.69 25.69 18.19
CA PRO A 342 14.71 25.12 19.07
C PRO A 342 14.08 24.45 20.30
N LYS A 343 14.59 23.27 20.68
CA LYS A 343 14.11 22.46 21.82
C LYS A 343 13.97 23.23 23.13
N GLU A 344 14.70 24.34 23.32
CA GLU A 344 14.61 25.20 24.51
C GLU A 344 13.29 25.98 24.65
N THR A 345 12.54 26.15 23.55
CA THR A 345 11.25 26.88 23.54
C THR A 345 10.01 25.99 23.72
N GLN A 346 10.18 24.66 23.69
CA GLN A 346 9.09 23.68 23.85
C GLN A 346 8.79 23.34 25.32
N ASP A 347 9.59 23.83 26.28
CA ASP A 347 9.32 23.66 27.72
C ASP A 347 8.65 24.93 28.32
N PRO A 348 7.33 24.88 28.63
CA PRO A 348 6.64 26.00 29.26
C PRO A 348 7.19 26.35 30.67
N ARG A 349 8.03 25.51 31.28
CA ARG A 349 8.63 25.79 32.60
C ARG A 349 9.80 26.79 32.55
N LYS A 350 10.45 26.98 31.41
CA LYS A 350 11.57 27.94 31.27
C LYS A 350 11.15 29.38 30.92
N LYS A 351 9.91 29.60 30.43
CA LYS A 351 9.39 30.96 30.18
C LYS A 351 9.24 31.79 31.46
N LYS A 352 9.11 31.17 32.64
CA LYS A 352 8.99 31.87 33.93
C LYS A 352 10.32 32.30 34.57
N GLN A 353 11.47 31.94 34.02
CA GLN A 353 12.79 32.29 34.61
C GLN A 353 13.49 33.48 33.96
N ARG A 354 12.87 34.14 32.96
CA ARG A 354 13.45 35.32 32.30
C ARG A 354 12.86 36.66 32.74
N HIS A 355 12.00 36.67 33.75
CA HIS A 355 11.53 37.89 34.43
C HIS A 355 11.75 37.71 35.92
N ASN A 356 12.99 37.93 36.37
CA ASN A 356 13.34 38.35 37.72
C ASN A 356 14.70 39.05 37.65
#